data_AF-W8BFS8-F1
#
_entry.id   AF-W8BFS8-F1
#
_cell.length_a   1.000
_cell.length_b   1.000
_cell.length_c   1.000
_cell.angle_alpha   90.00
_cell.angle_beta   90.00
_cell.angle_gamma   90.00
#
_symmetry.space_group_name_H-M   'P 1'
#
loop_
_entity.id
_entity.type
_entity.pdbx_description
1 polymer ?
#
loop_
_entity_poly.entity_id
_entity_poly.type
_entity_poly.pdbx_seq_one_letter_code
_entity_poly.pdbx_strand_id
1 'polypeptide(L)'
;VASQTVVQHLELGCGRMQNRLLIFRDGTRACARYRQNTDQIQGELFSFYLGRLLNMTNLAPSAVLTVNVESDKWSAVVRDITQAQWKQQRPVVLTRWLPYLEPAGIPQPFQPIDRHLNKHDVWNITLALTASDATVQTPLVAYALHFDNKLGQAKHNDAVSSVDIPITPTSLALEHLVELAQWSDLIVFDYLIANLDRVVNNLYNYQWNAEIMAAPAHNLARQSKSQLLLFLDNESGLLHGYRLLKKYEAYHGLLLNNLCVFREPTIRALRQLREAGAGRKLREIFERTASDEVRDVLPTLPDKSVKILNDRIDRVLQQVDKCKQLMSDS
;
A
#
# COMPACT_ATOMS: atom_id res chain seq x y z
N VAL A 1 8.15 14.82 -8.26
CA VAL A 1 7.18 15.38 -7.29
C VAL A 1 7.70 16.65 -6.65
N ALA A 2 8.99 16.69 -6.28
CA ALA A 2 9.69 17.96 -6.15
C ALA A 2 9.71 18.63 -7.54
N SER A 3 8.70 19.45 -7.83
CA SER A 3 8.73 20.32 -9.00
C SER A 3 9.79 21.39 -8.75
N GLN A 4 10.62 21.66 -9.76
CA GLN A 4 11.55 22.79 -9.69
C GLN A 4 10.80 24.13 -9.73
N THR A 5 9.53 24.11 -10.12
CA THR A 5 8.68 25.29 -10.18
C THR A 5 8.38 25.87 -8.80
N VAL A 6 8.07 27.16 -8.79
CA VAL A 6 7.66 27.91 -7.60
C VAL A 6 6.27 27.45 -7.12
N VAL A 7 6.07 27.43 -5.79
CA VAL A 7 4.76 27.22 -5.17
C VAL A 7 3.97 28.51 -5.29
N GLN A 8 2.82 28.45 -5.97
CA GLN A 8 1.99 29.63 -6.24
C GLN A 8 0.91 29.83 -5.16
N HIS A 9 0.30 28.73 -4.70
CA HIS A 9 -0.72 28.77 -3.65
C HIS A 9 -0.54 27.64 -2.65
N LEU A 10 -0.96 27.91 -1.41
CA LEU A 10 -0.96 26.96 -0.31
C LEU A 10 -2.32 26.98 0.39
N GLU A 11 -3.16 25.99 0.09
CA GLU A 11 -4.56 25.95 0.56
C GLU A 11 -4.76 24.94 1.68
N LEU A 12 -5.82 25.11 2.47
CA LEU A 12 -6.26 24.09 3.44
C LEU A 12 -6.66 22.80 2.71
N GLY A 13 -6.27 21.65 3.26
CA GLY A 13 -6.63 20.36 2.69
C GLY A 13 -5.69 19.23 3.13
N CYS A 14 -5.83 18.07 2.49
CA CYS A 14 -4.97 16.91 2.72
C CYS A 14 -5.03 16.35 4.16
N GLY A 15 -6.20 16.45 4.80
CA GLY A 15 -6.50 15.79 6.07
C GLY A 15 -6.29 16.69 7.30
N ARG A 16 -5.06 16.78 7.81
CA ARG A 16 -4.78 17.44 9.11
C ARG A 16 -4.72 18.96 8.99
N MET A 17 -4.98 19.66 10.11
CA MET A 17 -4.99 21.13 10.19
C MET A 17 -3.70 21.81 9.69
N GLN A 18 -2.53 21.19 9.87
CA GLN A 18 -1.25 21.72 9.38
C GLN A 18 -0.90 21.26 7.96
N ASN A 19 -1.64 20.29 7.39
CA ASN A 19 -1.40 19.87 6.02
C ASN A 19 -1.95 20.92 5.05
N ARG A 20 -1.36 20.97 3.87
CA ARG A 20 -1.74 21.95 2.84
C ARG A 20 -1.79 21.30 1.47
N LEU A 21 -2.69 21.79 0.63
CA LEU A 21 -2.66 21.54 -0.81
C LEU A 21 -1.74 22.58 -1.45
N LEU A 22 -0.64 22.11 -2.04
CA LEU A 22 0.27 22.95 -2.81
C LEU A 22 -0.20 22.98 -4.25
N ILE A 23 -0.22 24.18 -4.81
CA ILE A 23 -0.45 24.42 -6.23
C ILE A 23 0.82 25.08 -6.76
N PHE A 24 1.50 24.39 -7.65
CA PHE A 24 2.68 24.89 -8.33
C PHE A 24 2.29 25.80 -9.50
N ARG A 25 3.22 26.66 -9.94
CA ARG A 25 3.02 27.57 -11.07
C ARG A 25 2.63 26.86 -12.38
N ASP A 26 3.07 25.62 -12.56
CA ASP A 26 2.72 24.78 -13.71
C ASP A 26 1.32 24.13 -13.59
N GLY A 27 0.56 24.46 -12.55
CA GLY A 27 -0.75 23.89 -12.25
C GLY A 27 -0.72 22.51 -11.60
N THR A 28 0.45 21.90 -11.41
CA THR A 28 0.55 20.63 -10.69
C THR A 28 0.21 20.80 -9.22
N ARG A 29 -0.32 19.74 -8.61
CA ARG A 29 -0.80 19.76 -7.22
C ARG A 29 -0.14 18.67 -6.38
N ALA A 30 0.14 18.99 -5.13
CA ALA A 30 0.67 18.04 -4.16
C ALA A 30 0.08 18.28 -2.78
N CYS A 31 -0.16 17.21 -2.04
CA CYS A 31 -0.41 17.28 -0.62
C CYS A 31 0.90 17.44 0.14
N ALA A 32 1.07 18.56 0.83
CA ALA A 32 2.11 18.73 1.82
C ALA A 32 1.63 18.27 3.18
N ARG A 33 2.42 17.38 3.78
CA ARG A 33 2.21 16.87 5.13
C ARG A 33 3.33 17.37 6.03
N TYR A 34 2.96 18.27 6.93
CA TYR A 34 3.87 18.79 7.96
C TYR A 34 3.86 17.86 9.16
N ARG A 35 5.03 17.39 9.60
CA ARG A 35 5.17 16.49 10.73
C ARG A 35 6.26 16.96 11.68
N GLN A 36 5.99 16.78 12.97
CA GLN A 36 6.98 17.06 14.01
C GLN A 36 7.94 15.88 14.20
N ASN A 37 7.48 14.67 13.91
CA ASN A 37 8.24 13.44 14.09
C ASN A 37 8.97 13.05 12.80
N THR A 38 10.29 12.98 12.88
CA THR A 38 11.17 12.55 11.78
C THR A 38 10.84 11.13 11.31
N ASP A 39 10.45 10.23 12.21
CA ASP A 39 10.06 8.85 11.85
C ASP A 39 8.91 8.82 10.84
N GLN A 40 7.95 9.76 10.97
CA GLN A 40 6.79 9.81 10.09
C GLN A 40 7.17 10.31 8.69
N ILE A 41 8.07 11.29 8.63
CA ILE A 41 8.61 11.82 7.37
C ILE A 41 9.42 10.74 6.64
N GLN A 42 10.31 10.07 7.37
CA GLN A 42 11.10 8.96 6.84
C GLN A 42 10.21 7.77 6.47
N GLY A 43 9.17 7.49 7.25
CA GLY A 43 8.19 6.43 6.99
C GLY A 43 7.56 6.58 5.60
N GLU A 44 7.01 7.75 5.29
CA GLU A 44 6.42 8.02 3.97
C GLU A 44 7.47 7.98 2.85
N LEU A 45 8.62 8.63 3.05
CA LEU A 45 9.67 8.72 2.01
C LEU A 45 10.29 7.35 1.67
N PHE A 46 10.74 6.61 2.68
CA PHE A 46 11.39 5.31 2.47
C PHE A 46 10.37 4.23 2.09
N SER A 47 9.11 4.33 2.48
CA SER A 47 8.05 3.45 1.95
C SER A 47 7.85 3.67 0.45
N PHE A 48 7.83 4.93 -0.02
CA PHE A 48 7.79 5.20 -1.45
C PHE A 48 9.02 4.62 -2.19
N TYR A 49 10.23 4.81 -1.66
CA TYR A 49 11.44 4.24 -2.26
C TYR A 49 11.44 2.70 -2.27
N LEU A 50 10.98 2.07 -1.18
CA LEU A 50 10.84 0.62 -1.13
C LEU A 50 9.86 0.13 -2.19
N GLY A 51 8.69 0.77 -2.32
CA GLY A 51 7.73 0.41 -3.35
C GLY A 51 8.27 0.55 -4.77
N ARG A 52 9.09 1.59 -5.04
CA ARG A 52 9.81 1.74 -6.31
C ARG A 52 10.79 0.60 -6.57
N LEU A 53 11.51 0.14 -5.55
CA LEU A 53 12.41 -1.02 -5.64
C LEU A 53 11.64 -2.32 -5.88
N LEU A 54 10.39 -2.40 -5.43
CA LEU A 54 9.49 -3.54 -5.65
C LEU A 54 8.63 -3.42 -6.91
N ASN A 55 8.90 -2.43 -7.78
CA ASN A 55 8.13 -2.14 -8.99
C ASN A 55 6.62 -1.93 -8.74
N MET A 56 6.25 -1.40 -7.59
CA MET A 56 4.87 -1.09 -7.26
C MET A 56 4.44 0.25 -7.87
N THR A 57 3.28 0.28 -8.51
CA THR A 57 2.63 1.48 -9.07
C THR A 57 1.55 2.03 -8.15
N ASN A 58 1.22 1.31 -7.08
CA ASN A 58 0.15 1.60 -6.12
C ASN A 58 0.49 2.75 -5.16
N LEU A 59 1.73 3.24 -5.14
CA LEU A 59 2.14 4.31 -4.24
C LEU A 59 2.08 5.66 -4.95
N ALA A 60 1.44 6.63 -4.31
CA ALA A 60 1.49 8.00 -4.77
C ALA A 60 2.95 8.50 -4.73
N PRO A 61 3.44 9.13 -5.81
CA PRO A 61 4.78 9.67 -5.81
C PRO A 61 5.00 10.64 -4.64
N SER A 62 6.04 10.39 -3.84
CA SER A 62 6.38 11.19 -2.65
C SER A 62 7.81 11.74 -2.70
N ALA A 63 8.01 12.92 -2.15
CA ALA A 63 9.31 13.61 -2.02
C ALA A 63 9.33 14.43 -0.72
N VAL A 64 10.49 14.93 -0.30
CA VAL A 64 10.61 15.84 0.84
C VAL A 64 11.22 17.15 0.37
N LEU A 65 10.71 18.27 0.86
CA LEU A 65 11.30 19.58 0.69
C LEU A 65 11.52 20.23 2.06
N THR A 66 12.53 21.08 2.16
CA THR A 66 12.74 21.93 3.33
C THR A 66 12.03 23.26 3.13
N VAL A 67 11.30 23.72 4.16
CA VAL A 67 10.64 25.04 4.16
C VAL A 67 11.71 26.11 4.30
N ASN A 68 11.90 26.89 3.23
CA ASN A 68 12.79 28.04 3.23
C ASN A 68 12.09 29.25 2.63
N VAL A 69 11.53 30.13 3.47
CA VAL A 69 10.76 31.31 3.04
C VAL A 69 11.59 32.34 2.27
N GLU A 70 12.92 32.29 2.38
CA GLU A 70 13.85 33.15 1.66
C GLU A 70 14.13 32.64 0.23
N SER A 71 13.80 31.38 -0.05
CA SER A 71 13.98 30.81 -1.39
C SER A 71 12.83 31.19 -2.32
N ASP A 72 13.15 31.33 -3.62
CA ASP A 72 12.17 31.59 -4.68
C ASP A 72 11.01 30.59 -4.72
N LYS A 73 11.24 29.37 -4.22
CA LYS A 73 10.22 28.31 -4.21
C LYS A 73 9.05 28.65 -3.29
N TRP A 74 9.30 29.31 -2.17
CA TRP A 74 8.31 29.55 -1.10
C TRP A 74 7.94 31.04 -0.94
N SER A 75 8.68 31.95 -1.57
CA SER A 75 8.53 33.41 -1.39
C SER A 75 7.12 33.94 -1.69
N ALA A 76 6.37 33.29 -2.58
CA ALA A 76 5.00 33.68 -2.92
C ALA A 76 3.94 33.29 -1.86
N VAL A 77 4.26 32.36 -0.94
CA VAL A 77 3.30 31.74 -0.01
C VAL A 77 3.70 31.91 1.47
N VAL A 78 4.54 32.88 1.80
CA VAL A 78 5.06 33.12 3.17
C VAL A 78 3.93 33.35 4.18
N ARG A 79 2.88 34.08 3.80
CA ARG A 79 1.71 34.32 4.65
C ARG A 79 1.00 33.02 5.00
N ASP A 80 0.80 32.15 4.01
CA ASP A 80 0.11 30.87 4.18
C ASP A 80 0.94 29.90 5.04
N ILE A 81 2.28 29.89 4.88
CA ILE A 81 3.22 29.15 5.72
C ILE A 81 3.09 29.58 7.18
N THR A 82 2.99 30.88 7.44
CA THR A 82 2.83 31.43 8.79
C THR A 82 1.48 31.03 9.39
N GLN A 83 0.39 31.12 8.62
CA GLN A 83 -0.94 30.65 9.05
C GLN A 83 -0.96 29.15 9.32
N ALA A 84 -0.20 28.36 8.55
CA ALA A 84 -0.01 26.93 8.77
C ALA A 84 0.88 26.58 9.97
N GLN A 85 1.52 27.60 10.57
CA GLN A 85 2.48 27.46 11.66
C GLN A 85 3.66 26.54 11.27
N TRP A 86 4.05 26.55 10.00
CA TRP A 86 5.22 25.84 9.52
C TRP A 86 6.48 26.61 9.90
N LYS A 87 7.49 25.90 10.37
CA LYS A 87 8.75 26.52 10.79
C LYS A 87 9.79 26.50 9.67
N GLN A 88 10.64 27.52 9.65
CA GLN A 88 11.81 27.59 8.78
C GLN A 88 12.73 26.37 8.98
N GLN A 89 13.37 25.92 7.91
CA GLN A 89 14.25 24.74 7.86
C GLN A 89 13.58 23.42 8.26
N ARG A 90 12.25 23.35 8.35
CA ARG A 90 11.57 22.08 8.61
C ARG A 90 11.29 21.31 7.32
N PRO A 91 11.55 19.98 7.31
CA PRO A 91 11.15 19.13 6.21
C PRO A 91 9.63 18.95 6.17
N VAL A 92 9.09 18.92 4.95
CA VAL A 92 7.67 18.70 4.64
C VAL A 92 7.60 17.63 3.56
N VAL A 93 6.74 16.63 3.78
CA VAL A 93 6.53 15.56 2.80
C VAL A 93 5.54 16.04 1.75
N LEU A 94 5.92 15.94 0.48
CA LEU A 94 5.06 16.20 -0.66
C LEU A 94 4.64 14.88 -1.30
N THR A 95 3.35 14.59 -1.27
CA THR A 95 2.75 13.48 -2.01
C THR A 95 1.95 14.05 -3.17
N ARG A 96 2.14 13.53 -4.39
CA ARG A 96 1.38 13.99 -5.56
C ARG A 96 -0.12 13.91 -5.27
N TRP A 97 -0.85 14.98 -5.57
CA TRP A 97 -2.31 14.99 -5.44
C TRP A 97 -2.92 14.14 -6.55
N LEU A 98 -3.85 13.26 -6.17
CA LEU A 98 -4.53 12.35 -7.08
C LEU A 98 -6.03 12.64 -7.04
N PRO A 99 -6.68 12.91 -8.18
CA PRO A 99 -8.12 13.12 -8.24
C PRO A 99 -8.89 11.78 -8.25
N TYR A 100 -10.19 11.85 -8.01
CA TYR A 100 -11.14 10.74 -8.21
C TYR A 100 -10.75 9.48 -7.43
N LEU A 101 -10.63 9.66 -6.12
CA LEU A 101 -10.33 8.59 -5.17
C LEU A 101 -11.58 8.20 -4.42
N GLU A 102 -11.84 6.90 -4.35
CA GLU A 102 -12.94 6.30 -3.59
C GLU A 102 -12.38 5.45 -2.44
N PRO A 103 -13.05 5.37 -1.28
CA PRO A 103 -12.64 4.47 -0.21
C PRO A 103 -12.56 3.01 -0.69
N ALA A 104 -11.55 2.27 -0.25
CA ALA A 104 -11.40 0.86 -0.62
C ALA A 104 -11.83 -0.08 0.52
N GLY A 105 -12.86 -0.89 0.27
CA GLY A 105 -13.30 -1.97 1.16
C GLY A 105 -12.34 -3.17 1.14
N ILE A 106 -12.23 -3.86 2.27
CA ILE A 106 -11.44 -5.10 2.39
C ILE A 106 -12.20 -6.23 1.68
N PRO A 107 -11.63 -6.94 0.69
CA PRO A 107 -12.29 -8.05 0.02
C PRO A 107 -12.60 -9.17 0.99
N GLN A 108 -13.70 -9.87 0.77
CA GLN A 108 -14.18 -10.93 1.65
C GLN A 108 -13.13 -12.03 1.94
N PRO A 109 -12.25 -12.47 1.01
CA PRO A 109 -11.19 -13.42 1.35
C PRO A 109 -10.22 -12.93 2.44
N PHE A 110 -10.13 -11.62 2.68
CA PHE A 110 -9.26 -10.99 3.68
C PHE A 110 -10.02 -10.44 4.91
N GLN A 111 -11.35 -10.54 4.96
CA GLN A 111 -12.14 -10.06 6.10
C GLN A 111 -12.12 -11.01 7.31
N PRO A 112 -12.22 -12.34 7.16
CA PRO A 112 -12.20 -13.24 8.31
C PRO A 112 -10.77 -13.70 8.64
N ILE A 113 -10.53 -13.94 9.94
CA ILE A 113 -9.23 -14.26 10.53
C ILE A 113 -8.72 -15.65 10.09
N ASP A 114 -9.63 -16.56 9.75
CA ASP A 114 -9.37 -17.97 9.44
C ASP A 114 -9.30 -18.28 7.94
N ARG A 115 -9.61 -17.33 7.06
CA ARG A 115 -9.51 -17.58 5.61
C ARG A 115 -8.10 -17.37 5.11
N HIS A 116 -7.68 -18.32 4.28
CA HIS A 116 -6.47 -18.28 3.49
C HIS A 116 -6.85 -17.97 2.05
N LEU A 117 -6.01 -17.20 1.33
CA LEU A 117 -6.12 -17.05 -0.11
C LEU A 117 -5.04 -17.92 -0.78
N ASN A 118 -5.47 -19.00 -1.43
CA ASN A 118 -4.61 -19.94 -2.15
C ASN A 118 -5.09 -20.17 -3.60
N LYS A 119 -4.38 -21.02 -4.36
CA LYS A 119 -4.68 -21.29 -5.78
C LYS A 119 -6.09 -21.87 -6.00
N HIS A 120 -6.58 -22.69 -5.08
CA HIS A 120 -7.92 -23.29 -5.14
C HIS A 120 -9.01 -22.26 -4.87
N ASP A 121 -8.79 -21.31 -3.96
CA ASP A 121 -9.74 -20.21 -3.73
C ASP A 121 -9.85 -19.35 -4.99
N VAL A 122 -8.70 -18.99 -5.59
CA VAL A 122 -8.65 -18.25 -6.86
C VAL A 122 -9.37 -19.02 -7.97
N TRP A 123 -9.15 -20.33 -8.08
CA TRP A 123 -9.82 -21.19 -9.05
C TRP A 123 -11.34 -21.20 -8.85
N ASN A 124 -11.80 -21.42 -7.63
CA ASN A 124 -13.23 -21.46 -7.29
C ASN A 124 -13.92 -20.12 -7.54
N ILE A 125 -13.26 -19.00 -7.20
CA ILE A 125 -13.75 -17.65 -7.50
C ILE A 125 -13.85 -17.45 -9.02
N THR A 126 -12.82 -17.85 -9.77
CA THR A 126 -12.79 -17.71 -11.23
C THR A 126 -13.93 -18.51 -11.88
N LEU A 127 -14.14 -19.76 -11.47
CA LEU A 127 -15.24 -20.60 -11.95
C LEU A 127 -16.61 -19.99 -11.64
N ALA A 128 -16.83 -19.51 -10.42
CA ALA A 128 -18.11 -18.92 -10.02
C ALA A 128 -18.46 -17.68 -10.85
N LEU A 129 -17.48 -16.79 -11.09
CA LEU A 129 -17.68 -15.55 -11.84
C LEU A 129 -17.85 -15.78 -13.34
N THR A 130 -17.16 -16.78 -13.89
CA THR A 130 -17.28 -17.12 -15.32
C THR A 130 -18.57 -17.85 -15.65
N ALA A 131 -19.09 -18.66 -14.72
CA ALA A 131 -20.40 -19.30 -14.86
C ALA A 131 -21.55 -18.28 -14.79
N SER A 132 -21.38 -17.18 -14.03
CA SER A 132 -22.39 -16.13 -13.92
C SER A 132 -22.39 -15.18 -15.12
N ASP A 133 -21.23 -14.86 -15.70
CA ASP A 133 -21.11 -14.12 -16.97
C ASP A 133 -21.86 -14.81 -18.15
N ALA A 134 -22.01 -16.14 -18.12
CA ALA A 134 -22.77 -16.88 -19.13
C ALA A 134 -24.30 -16.71 -19.03
N THR A 135 -24.82 -16.08 -17.97
CA THR A 135 -26.27 -16.08 -17.67
C THR A 135 -26.93 -14.69 -17.58
N VAL A 136 -26.20 -13.56 -17.57
CA VAL A 136 -26.84 -12.24 -17.40
C VAL A 136 -26.19 -11.13 -18.23
N GLN A 137 -26.92 -10.65 -19.26
CA GLN A 137 -26.76 -9.31 -19.84
C GLN A 137 -27.55 -8.31 -18.99
N THR A 138 -26.95 -7.64 -18.00
CA THR A 138 -27.49 -6.40 -17.40
C THR A 138 -26.41 -5.66 -16.58
N PRO A 139 -26.39 -4.31 -16.52
CA PRO A 139 -25.33 -3.58 -15.82
C PRO A 139 -25.61 -3.44 -14.31
N LEU A 140 -24.56 -3.73 -13.53
CA LEU A 140 -24.12 -3.20 -12.22
C LEU A 140 -25.18 -2.50 -11.33
N VAL A 141 -25.46 -3.07 -10.14
CA VAL A 141 -25.27 -2.48 -8.79
C VAL A 141 -25.56 -3.61 -7.76
N ALA A 142 -24.68 -3.78 -6.77
CA ALA A 142 -24.85 -4.63 -5.57
C ALA A 142 -24.90 -6.17 -5.79
N TYR A 143 -23.73 -6.78 -5.85
CA TYR A 143 -23.58 -8.14 -5.30
C TYR A 143 -22.69 -8.08 -4.06
N ALA A 144 -23.31 -7.67 -2.96
CA ALA A 144 -23.00 -8.26 -1.67
C ALA A 144 -23.37 -9.75 -1.78
N LEU A 145 -22.43 -10.58 -2.24
CA LEU A 145 -22.58 -12.02 -2.14
C LEU A 145 -22.57 -12.37 -0.66
N HIS A 146 -23.77 -12.48 -0.10
CA HIS A 146 -24.04 -13.37 1.01
C HIS A 146 -23.52 -14.75 0.59
N PHE A 147 -22.29 -15.07 0.95
CA PHE A 147 -21.80 -16.43 0.94
C PHE A 147 -22.52 -17.16 2.07
N ASP A 148 -23.76 -17.56 1.77
CA ASP A 148 -24.49 -18.45 2.66
C ASP A 148 -23.79 -19.80 2.69
N ASN A 149 -23.55 -20.24 3.92
CA ASN A 149 -22.70 -21.33 4.31
C ASN A 149 -23.37 -22.68 4.04
N LYS A 150 -23.53 -23.06 2.77
CA LYS A 150 -23.96 -24.40 2.36
C LYS A 150 -23.13 -24.97 1.21
N LEU A 151 -21.81 -25.00 1.38
CA LEU A 151 -20.97 -25.95 0.65
C LEU A 151 -20.99 -27.27 1.43
N GLY A 152 -21.99 -28.09 1.11
CA GLY A 152 -21.95 -29.51 1.40
C GLY A 152 -20.70 -30.12 0.76
N GLN A 153 -20.15 -31.13 1.44
CA GLN A 153 -19.04 -31.97 1.01
C GLN A 153 -19.21 -32.44 -0.44
N ALA A 154 -18.61 -31.73 -1.40
CA ALA A 154 -18.40 -32.26 -2.73
C ALA A 154 -17.07 -33.01 -2.71
N LYS A 155 -17.14 -34.33 -2.87
CA LYS A 155 -15.99 -35.22 -2.95
C LYS A 155 -15.03 -34.73 -4.04
N HIS A 156 -13.77 -34.57 -3.65
CA HIS A 156 -12.63 -34.35 -4.55
C HIS A 156 -12.60 -35.46 -5.61
N ASN A 157 -12.69 -35.07 -6.88
CA ASN A 157 -12.16 -35.85 -7.99
C ASN A 157 -10.95 -35.09 -8.52
N ASP A 158 -9.78 -35.70 -8.36
CA ASP A 158 -8.50 -35.26 -8.89
C ASP A 158 -8.49 -35.41 -10.41
N ALA A 159 -8.81 -34.33 -11.11
CA ALA A 159 -8.51 -34.15 -12.53
C ALA A 159 -8.72 -32.68 -12.94
N VAL A 160 -7.93 -31.75 -12.40
CA VAL A 160 -7.84 -30.40 -12.98
C VAL A 160 -6.90 -30.46 -14.18
N SER A 161 -7.41 -31.00 -15.28
CA SER A 161 -6.86 -30.71 -16.60
C SER A 161 -7.19 -29.25 -16.93
N SER A 162 -6.22 -28.54 -17.48
CA SER A 162 -6.30 -27.13 -17.86
C SER A 162 -7.58 -26.82 -18.63
N VAL A 163 -8.56 -26.22 -17.96
CA VAL A 163 -9.69 -25.59 -18.63
C VAL A 163 -9.20 -24.23 -19.08
N ASP A 164 -9.04 -24.04 -20.37
CA ASP A 164 -8.79 -22.75 -20.99
C ASP A 164 -10.04 -21.87 -20.78
N ILE A 165 -10.09 -21.18 -19.64
CA ILE A 165 -11.12 -20.19 -19.35
C ILE A 165 -10.77 -18.96 -20.20
N PRO A 166 -11.61 -18.54 -21.15
CA PRO A 166 -11.36 -17.33 -21.93
C PRO A 166 -11.58 -16.10 -21.05
N ILE A 167 -10.53 -15.68 -20.36
CA ILE A 167 -10.51 -14.43 -19.61
C ILE A 167 -10.34 -13.30 -20.63
N THR A 168 -11.45 -12.64 -20.99
CA THR A 168 -11.38 -11.41 -21.80
C THR A 168 -10.97 -10.23 -20.91
N PRO A 169 -10.32 -9.18 -21.47
CA PRO A 169 -9.84 -8.01 -20.71
C PRO A 169 -10.92 -7.24 -19.92
N THR A 170 -12.20 -7.58 -20.11
CA THR A 170 -13.37 -6.92 -19.53
C THR A 170 -14.29 -7.88 -18.79
N SER A 171 -13.87 -9.12 -18.51
CA SER A 171 -14.70 -10.04 -17.74
C SER A 171 -14.68 -9.68 -16.24
N LEU A 172 -15.81 -9.91 -15.57
CA LEU A 172 -15.93 -9.69 -14.13
C LEU A 172 -14.89 -10.52 -13.35
N ALA A 173 -14.58 -11.71 -13.86
CA ALA A 173 -13.52 -12.57 -13.33
C ALA A 173 -12.14 -11.90 -13.38
N LEU A 174 -11.77 -11.27 -14.50
CA LEU A 174 -10.47 -10.59 -14.59
C LEU A 174 -10.38 -9.42 -13.61
N GLU A 175 -11.43 -8.60 -13.51
CA GLU A 175 -11.45 -7.44 -12.61
C GLU A 175 -11.24 -7.87 -11.15
N HIS A 176 -11.91 -8.94 -10.72
CA HIS A 176 -11.71 -9.50 -9.39
C HIS A 176 -10.33 -10.11 -9.18
N LEU A 177 -9.76 -10.80 -10.17
CA LEU A 177 -8.40 -11.35 -10.08
C LEU A 177 -7.34 -10.24 -9.98
N VAL A 178 -7.52 -9.15 -10.73
CA VAL A 178 -6.67 -7.96 -10.65
C VAL A 178 -6.80 -7.30 -9.28
N GLU A 179 -8.00 -7.21 -8.72
CA GLU A 179 -8.20 -6.75 -7.35
C GLU A 179 -7.46 -7.62 -6.34
N LEU A 180 -7.65 -8.95 -6.36
CA LEU A 180 -6.96 -9.86 -5.44
C LEU A 180 -5.43 -9.77 -5.56
N ALA A 181 -4.90 -9.59 -6.77
CA ALA A 181 -3.47 -9.37 -7.00
C ALA A 181 -2.98 -8.08 -6.34
N GLN A 182 -3.73 -6.97 -6.43
CA GLN A 182 -3.39 -5.70 -5.79
C GLN A 182 -3.44 -5.79 -4.25
N TRP A 183 -4.39 -6.54 -3.70
CA TRP A 183 -4.47 -6.80 -2.26
C TRP A 183 -3.36 -7.71 -1.75
N SER A 184 -2.93 -8.70 -2.55
CA SER A 184 -1.73 -9.50 -2.25
C SER A 184 -0.50 -8.59 -2.09
N ASP A 185 -0.31 -7.63 -2.99
CA ASP A 185 0.79 -6.67 -2.86
C ASP A 185 0.67 -5.76 -1.65
N LEU A 186 -0.55 -5.30 -1.35
CA LEU A 186 -0.82 -4.49 -0.17
C LEU A 186 -0.40 -5.23 1.10
N ILE A 187 -0.81 -6.49 1.24
CA ILE A 187 -0.46 -7.32 2.42
C ILE A 187 1.05 -7.51 2.51
N VAL A 188 1.73 -7.83 1.40
CA VAL A 188 3.19 -7.94 1.37
C VAL A 188 3.84 -6.62 1.75
N PHE A 189 3.40 -5.51 1.16
CA PHE A 189 3.97 -4.19 1.38
C PHE A 189 3.78 -3.72 2.83
N ASP A 190 2.55 -3.75 3.33
CA ASP A 190 2.21 -3.37 4.70
C ASP A 190 2.89 -4.29 5.72
N TYR A 191 3.09 -5.58 5.39
CA TYR A 191 3.93 -6.46 6.18
C TYR A 191 5.36 -5.93 6.25
N LEU A 192 6.02 -5.69 5.11
CA LEU A 192 7.41 -5.23 5.05
C LEU A 192 7.64 -3.93 5.82
N ILE A 193 6.74 -2.94 5.67
CA ILE A 193 6.86 -1.65 6.36
C ILE A 193 6.20 -1.65 7.74
N ALA A 194 5.54 -2.72 8.18
CA ALA A 194 4.74 -2.74 9.41
C ALA A 194 3.71 -1.59 9.48
N ASN A 195 2.96 -1.36 8.39
CA ASN A 195 1.92 -0.34 8.37
C ASN A 195 0.73 -0.79 9.22
N LEU A 196 0.51 -0.07 10.31
CA LEU A 196 -0.55 -0.37 11.28
C LEU A 196 -1.87 0.35 10.99
N ASP A 197 -1.90 1.31 10.07
CA ASP A 197 -3.00 2.25 9.88
C ASP A 197 -3.87 1.94 8.64
N ARG A 198 -3.99 0.64 8.34
CA ARG A 198 -4.84 0.06 7.30
C ARG A 198 -5.54 -1.20 7.81
N VAL A 199 -5.40 -2.34 7.11
CA VAL A 199 -6.02 -3.62 7.46
C VAL A 199 -5.68 -4.05 8.88
N VAL A 200 -4.44 -3.82 9.33
CA VAL A 200 -4.03 -4.12 10.71
C VAL A 200 -4.82 -3.30 11.74
N ASN A 201 -5.18 -2.05 11.44
CA ASN A 201 -6.04 -1.26 12.31
C ASN A 201 -7.45 -1.87 12.37
N ASN A 202 -8.02 -2.27 11.23
CA ASN A 202 -9.31 -2.95 11.21
C ASN A 202 -9.27 -4.23 12.05
N LEU A 203 -8.25 -5.08 11.85
CA LEU A 203 -8.07 -6.33 12.62
C LEU A 203 -7.88 -6.07 14.12
N TYR A 204 -7.11 -5.04 14.50
CA TYR A 204 -6.94 -4.67 15.89
C TYR A 204 -8.27 -4.26 16.52
N ASN A 205 -9.11 -3.51 15.80
CA ASN A 205 -10.40 -3.05 16.30
C ASN A 205 -11.52 -4.11 16.24
N TYR A 206 -11.31 -5.21 15.52
CA TYR A 206 -12.30 -6.28 15.36
C TYR A 206 -12.73 -6.90 16.69
N GLN A 207 -11.85 -6.92 17.68
CA GLN A 207 -12.14 -7.42 19.03
C GLN A 207 -13.23 -6.60 19.77
N TRP A 208 -13.50 -5.36 19.36
CA TRP A 208 -14.55 -4.51 19.92
C TRP A 208 -15.71 -4.24 18.95
N ASN A 209 -15.49 -4.41 17.65
CA ASN A 209 -16.51 -4.20 16.62
C ASN A 209 -16.36 -5.23 15.49
N ALA A 210 -17.23 -6.24 15.46
CA ALA A 210 -17.20 -7.29 14.44
C ALA A 210 -17.46 -6.77 13.02
N GLU A 211 -18.13 -5.63 12.86
CA GLU A 211 -18.44 -5.05 11.56
C GLU A 211 -17.27 -4.22 10.98
N ILE A 212 -16.19 -4.01 11.76
CA ILE A 212 -15.08 -3.15 11.32
C ILE A 212 -14.35 -3.68 10.09
N MET A 213 -14.40 -4.99 9.84
CA MET A 213 -13.80 -5.61 8.65
C MET A 213 -14.62 -5.36 7.37
N ALA A 214 -15.91 -5.03 7.51
CA ALA A 214 -16.76 -4.60 6.39
C ALA A 214 -16.58 -3.10 6.06
N ALA A 215 -15.99 -2.33 6.97
CA ALA A 215 -15.69 -0.92 6.73
C ALA A 215 -14.47 -0.76 5.77
N PRO A 216 -14.39 0.34 5.02
CA PRO A 216 -13.21 0.66 4.23
C PRO A 216 -11.93 0.69 5.08
N ALA A 217 -10.83 0.21 4.51
CA ALA A 217 -9.54 0.32 5.17
C ALA A 217 -9.09 1.78 5.17
N HIS A 218 -8.60 2.25 6.32
CA HIS A 218 -8.07 3.61 6.43
C HIS A 218 -6.86 3.79 5.49
N ASN A 219 -6.66 5.02 4.99
CA ASN A 219 -5.53 5.38 4.12
C ASN A 219 -5.36 4.47 2.88
N LEU A 220 -6.45 3.88 2.41
CA LEU A 220 -6.52 3.05 1.22
C LEU A 220 -7.66 3.56 0.34
N ALA A 221 -7.33 3.83 -0.91
CA ALA A 221 -8.30 4.33 -1.86
C ALA A 221 -8.20 3.60 -3.20
N ARG A 222 -9.26 3.66 -3.99
CA ARG A 222 -9.29 3.17 -5.37
C ARG A 222 -9.42 4.34 -6.30
N GLN A 223 -8.67 4.33 -7.39
CA GLN A 223 -8.84 5.32 -8.46
C GLN A 223 -10.06 4.94 -9.30
N SER A 224 -11.04 5.85 -9.42
CA SER A 224 -12.36 5.54 -9.99
C SER A 224 -12.33 4.99 -11.43
N LYS A 225 -11.33 5.36 -12.25
CA LYS A 225 -11.28 4.94 -13.67
C LYS A 225 -10.47 3.69 -13.91
N SER A 226 -9.27 3.61 -13.33
CA SER A 226 -8.33 2.52 -13.55
C SER A 226 -8.48 1.39 -12.55
N GLN A 227 -9.33 1.56 -11.52
CA GLN A 227 -9.50 0.61 -10.42
C GLN A 227 -8.19 0.29 -9.67
N LEU A 228 -7.19 1.17 -9.80
CA LEU A 228 -5.89 1.01 -9.15
C LEU A 228 -6.06 1.31 -7.66
N LEU A 229 -5.69 0.34 -6.83
CA LEU A 229 -5.62 0.46 -5.40
C LEU A 229 -4.40 1.32 -5.02
N LEU A 230 -4.62 2.37 -4.25
CA LEU A 230 -3.63 3.38 -3.91
C LEU A 230 -3.30 3.35 -2.42
N PHE A 231 -2.02 3.19 -2.13
CA PHE A 231 -1.44 3.05 -0.81
C PHE A 231 -1.05 4.45 -0.30
N LEU A 232 -1.97 5.11 0.39
CA LEU A 232 -1.78 6.47 0.87
C LEU A 232 -1.25 6.48 2.31
N ASP A 233 -0.58 7.57 2.69
CA ASP A 233 -0.19 7.83 4.10
C ASP A 233 0.55 6.65 4.77
N ASN A 234 1.76 6.41 4.29
CA ASN A 234 2.66 5.38 4.77
C ASN A 234 3.57 5.91 5.89
N GLU A 235 3.19 7.01 6.54
CA GLU A 235 3.97 7.66 7.60
C GLU A 235 4.14 6.79 8.85
N SER A 236 3.22 5.85 9.09
CA SER A 236 3.36 4.87 10.17
C SER A 236 4.34 3.74 9.82
N GLY A 237 4.77 3.63 8.56
CA GLY A 237 5.65 2.57 8.07
C GLY A 237 7.10 2.68 8.53
N LEU A 238 7.81 1.57 8.40
CA LEU A 238 9.21 1.37 8.74
C LEU A 238 9.48 1.81 10.19
N LEU A 239 10.16 2.94 10.39
CA LEU A 239 10.66 3.41 11.67
C LEU A 239 9.59 3.36 12.77
N HIS A 240 8.47 4.05 12.57
CA HIS A 240 7.42 4.09 13.59
C HIS A 240 6.76 2.72 13.78
N GLY A 241 6.38 2.03 12.70
CA GLY A 241 5.75 0.71 12.73
C GLY A 241 6.63 -0.36 13.40
N TYR A 242 7.93 -0.33 13.12
CA TYR A 242 8.94 -1.21 13.71
C TYR A 242 9.05 -1.05 15.22
N ARG A 243 8.83 0.15 15.77
CA ARG A 243 8.78 0.35 17.23
C ARG A 243 7.57 -0.31 17.88
N LEU A 244 6.52 -0.57 17.11
CA LEU A 244 5.24 -1.09 17.59
C LEU A 244 5.04 -2.58 17.29
N LEU A 245 6.02 -3.25 16.69
CA LEU A 245 5.95 -4.67 16.34
C LEU A 245 5.62 -5.59 17.51
N LYS A 246 6.10 -5.30 18.72
CA LYS A 246 5.75 -6.07 19.93
C LYS A 246 4.23 -6.19 20.11
N LYS A 247 3.47 -5.16 19.73
CA LYS A 247 2.02 -5.12 19.84
C LYS A 247 1.30 -5.61 18.58
N TYR A 248 1.81 -5.27 17.40
CA TYR A 248 1.05 -5.46 16.15
C TYR A 248 1.55 -6.59 15.24
N GLU A 249 2.70 -7.22 15.52
CA GLU A 249 3.26 -8.25 14.63
C GLU A 249 2.33 -9.45 14.45
N ALA A 250 1.53 -9.81 15.45
CA ALA A 250 0.58 -10.92 15.34
C ALA A 250 -0.43 -10.70 14.21
N TYR A 251 -0.90 -9.46 14.00
CA TYR A 251 -1.86 -9.13 12.93
C TYR A 251 -1.20 -9.11 11.54
N HIS A 252 0.02 -8.57 11.45
CA HIS A 252 0.81 -8.64 10.22
C HIS A 252 1.12 -10.09 9.83
N GLY A 253 1.55 -10.89 10.79
CA GLY A 253 1.84 -12.31 10.62
C GLY A 253 0.61 -13.11 10.21
N LEU A 254 -0.56 -12.82 10.80
CA LEU A 254 -1.83 -13.44 10.42
C LEU A 254 -2.13 -13.22 8.93
N LEU A 255 -2.11 -11.97 8.46
CA LEU A 255 -2.37 -11.64 7.06
C LEU A 255 -1.37 -12.32 6.10
N LEU A 256 -0.08 -12.31 6.44
CA LEU A 256 0.96 -12.93 5.62
C LEU A 256 0.84 -14.46 5.60
N ASN A 257 0.63 -15.09 6.75
CA ASN A 257 0.51 -16.56 6.85
C ASN A 257 -0.73 -17.08 6.10
N ASN A 258 -1.74 -16.22 5.93
CA ASN A 258 -2.96 -16.54 5.20
C ASN A 258 -2.85 -16.26 3.69
N LEU A 259 -1.74 -15.73 3.21
CA LEU A 259 -1.51 -15.43 1.80
C LEU A 259 -0.66 -16.53 1.14
N CYS A 260 -1.21 -17.16 0.10
CA CYS A 260 -0.51 -18.11 -0.78
C CYS A 260 -0.66 -17.80 -2.27
N VAL A 261 -1.08 -16.58 -2.60
CA VAL A 261 -1.12 -16.05 -3.96
C VAL A 261 -0.31 -14.76 -3.98
N PHE A 262 0.70 -14.71 -4.84
CA PHE A 262 1.65 -13.60 -4.91
C PHE A 262 1.87 -13.19 -6.36
N ARG A 263 1.98 -11.88 -6.62
CA ARG A 263 2.42 -11.41 -7.92
C ARG A 263 3.89 -11.77 -8.14
N GLU A 264 4.15 -12.48 -9.24
CA GLU A 264 5.50 -12.87 -9.61
C GLU A 264 6.48 -11.68 -9.74
N PRO A 265 6.12 -10.55 -10.39
CA PRO A 265 7.03 -9.40 -10.48
C PRO A 265 7.44 -8.85 -9.11
N THR A 266 6.52 -8.85 -8.15
CA THR A 266 6.77 -8.35 -6.78
C THR A 266 7.73 -9.27 -6.03
N ILE A 267 7.50 -10.59 -6.07
CA ILE A 267 8.39 -11.55 -5.41
C ILE A 267 9.77 -11.58 -6.08
N ARG A 268 9.83 -11.47 -7.41
CA ARG A 268 11.11 -11.37 -8.14
C ARG A 268 11.91 -10.14 -7.71
N ALA A 269 11.27 -8.97 -7.67
CA ALA A 269 11.89 -7.73 -7.21
C ALA A 269 12.33 -7.82 -5.73
N LEU A 270 11.55 -8.50 -4.90
CA LEU A 270 11.87 -8.73 -3.49
C LEU A 270 13.13 -9.59 -3.31
N ARG A 271 13.28 -10.68 -4.09
CA ARG A 271 14.50 -11.51 -4.10
C ARG A 271 15.72 -10.71 -4.55
N GLN A 272 15.59 -9.96 -5.64
CA GLN A 272 16.66 -9.08 -6.14
C GLN A 272 17.06 -8.02 -5.11
N LEU A 273 16.08 -7.42 -4.43
CA LEU A 273 16.33 -6.44 -3.37
C LEU A 273 17.06 -7.08 -2.18
N ARG A 274 16.69 -8.31 -1.80
CA ARG A 274 17.33 -9.03 -0.70
C ARG A 274 18.79 -9.32 -0.98
N GLU A 275 19.11 -9.79 -2.19
CA GLU A 275 20.47 -10.05 -2.67
C GLU A 275 21.29 -8.76 -2.78
N ALA A 276 20.69 -7.70 -3.34
CA ALA A 276 21.35 -6.41 -3.48
C ALA A 276 21.56 -5.68 -2.14
N GLY A 277 20.81 -6.01 -1.10
CA GLY A 277 20.85 -5.35 0.21
C GLY A 277 19.93 -4.14 0.29
N ALA A 278 18.76 -4.33 0.94
CA ALA A 278 17.70 -3.33 0.98
C ALA A 278 18.13 -1.98 1.56
N GLY A 279 18.87 -1.98 2.68
CA GLY A 279 19.37 -0.75 3.30
C GLY A 279 20.31 0.05 2.41
N ARG A 280 21.19 -0.63 1.67
CA ARG A 280 22.11 0.01 0.71
C ARG A 280 21.33 0.67 -0.41
N LYS A 281 20.39 -0.06 -1.02
CA LYS A 281 19.55 0.45 -2.12
C LYS A 281 18.69 1.64 -1.71
N LEU A 282 18.08 1.59 -0.52
CA LEU A 282 17.31 2.72 0.01
C LEU A 282 18.19 3.95 0.28
N ARG A 283 19.41 3.74 0.80
CA ARG A 283 20.40 4.80 1.00
C ARG A 283 20.84 5.43 -0.32
N GLU A 284 21.21 4.61 -1.32
CA GLU A 284 21.59 5.07 -2.66
C GLU A 284 20.50 5.93 -3.31
N ILE A 285 19.23 5.52 -3.19
CA ILE A 285 18.10 6.31 -3.72
C ILE A 285 18.00 7.64 -2.96
N PHE A 286 18.03 7.60 -1.62
CA PHE A 286 17.92 8.82 -0.80
C PHE A 286 19.04 9.82 -1.13
N GLU A 287 20.29 9.38 -1.14
CA GLU A 287 21.45 10.24 -1.43
C GLU A 287 21.41 10.84 -2.84
N ARG A 288 20.89 10.09 -3.82
CA ARG A 288 20.77 10.57 -5.21
C ARG A 288 19.61 11.54 -5.43
N THR A 289 18.54 11.46 -4.63
CA THR A 289 17.26 12.14 -4.92
C THR A 289 16.89 13.23 -3.93
N ALA A 290 17.37 13.16 -2.69
CA ALA A 290 17.18 14.22 -1.70
C ALA A 290 18.16 15.37 -1.97
N SER A 291 17.70 16.60 -1.80
CA SER A 291 18.57 17.77 -1.87
C SER A 291 19.48 17.87 -0.64
N ASP A 292 20.53 18.68 -0.72
CA ASP A 292 21.48 18.90 0.36
C ASP A 292 20.77 19.37 1.64
N GLU A 293 19.82 20.30 1.50
CA GLU A 293 19.04 20.83 2.63
C GLU A 293 18.13 19.77 3.28
N VAL A 294 17.72 18.74 2.54
CA VAL A 294 16.96 17.62 3.10
C VAL A 294 17.91 16.65 3.80
N ARG A 295 19.09 16.38 3.22
CA ARG A 295 20.10 15.49 3.81
C ARG A 295 20.68 16.04 5.11
N ASP A 296 20.71 17.36 5.27
CA ASP A 296 21.16 18.02 6.50
C ASP A 296 20.18 17.83 7.69
N VAL A 297 18.88 17.67 7.42
CA VAL A 297 17.83 17.61 8.45
C VAL A 297 17.19 16.24 8.60
N LEU A 298 17.34 15.35 7.61
CA LEU A 298 16.71 14.04 7.57
C LEU A 298 17.79 12.94 7.44
N PRO A 299 17.94 12.08 8.46
CA PRO A 299 18.93 11.00 8.39
C PRO A 299 18.51 9.90 7.40
N THR A 300 19.45 9.03 7.08
CA THR A 300 19.16 7.77 6.37
C THR A 300 18.43 6.78 7.30
N LEU A 301 17.94 5.67 6.74
CA LEU A 301 17.31 4.62 7.53
C LEU A 301 18.33 3.99 8.51
N PRO A 302 18.05 3.92 9.82
CA PRO A 302 18.97 3.35 10.81
C PRO A 302 19.24 1.86 10.59
N ASP A 303 20.43 1.39 10.96
CA ASP A 303 20.83 -0.02 10.77
C ASP A 303 19.89 -1.01 11.46
N LYS A 304 19.34 -0.65 12.63
CA LYS A 304 18.31 -1.44 13.32
C LYS A 304 17.07 -1.64 12.44
N SER A 305 16.60 -0.58 11.80
CA SER A 305 15.44 -0.65 10.89
C SER A 305 15.78 -1.44 9.63
N VAL A 306 16.99 -1.29 9.09
CA VAL A 306 17.47 -2.10 7.95
C VAL A 306 17.49 -3.58 8.30
N LYS A 307 17.96 -3.95 9.49
CA LYS A 307 17.95 -5.33 9.96
C LYS A 307 16.53 -5.89 10.01
N ILE A 308 15.60 -5.16 10.65
CA ILE A 308 14.19 -5.56 10.71
C ILE A 308 13.60 -5.72 9.31
N LEU A 309 13.87 -4.79 8.39
CA LEU A 309 13.40 -4.90 7.00
C LEU A 309 13.90 -6.18 6.33
N ASN A 310 15.20 -6.50 6.45
CA ASN A 310 15.76 -7.73 5.88
C ASN A 310 15.12 -8.99 6.48
N ASP A 311 14.95 -9.04 7.80
CA ASP A 311 14.29 -10.17 8.49
C ASP A 311 12.85 -10.35 7.98
N ARG A 312 12.13 -9.25 7.73
CA ARG A 312 10.77 -9.27 7.18
C ARG A 312 10.72 -9.68 5.72
N ILE A 313 11.69 -9.25 4.91
CA ILE A 313 11.86 -9.71 3.53
C ILE A 313 12.04 -11.24 3.52
N ASP A 314 12.92 -11.76 4.39
CA ASP A 314 13.16 -13.19 4.51
C ASP A 314 11.88 -13.94 4.91
N ARG A 315 11.09 -13.39 5.84
CA ARG A 315 9.81 -13.99 6.25
C ARG A 315 8.80 -14.06 5.11
N VAL A 316 8.69 -13.04 4.27
CA VAL A 316 7.81 -13.07 3.09
C VAL A 316 8.28 -14.15 2.10
N LEU A 317 9.58 -14.22 1.81
CA LEU A 317 10.13 -15.22 0.89
C LEU A 317 9.94 -16.66 1.43
N GLN A 318 10.12 -16.87 2.73
CA GLN A 318 9.83 -18.14 3.39
C GLN A 318 8.35 -18.54 3.25
N GLN A 319 7.43 -17.59 3.39
CA GLN A 319 6.00 -17.87 3.19
C GLN A 319 5.71 -18.28 1.74
N VAL A 320 6.33 -17.61 0.75
CA VAL A 320 6.21 -18.01 -0.66
C VAL A 320 6.68 -19.44 -0.86
N ASP A 321 7.85 -19.79 -0.31
CA ASP A 321 8.43 -21.12 -0.49
C ASP A 321 7.60 -22.20 0.25
N LYS A 322 7.07 -21.89 1.44
CA LYS A 322 6.11 -22.74 2.15
C LYS A 322 4.86 -23.01 1.32
N CYS A 323 4.26 -21.98 0.72
CA CYS A 323 3.07 -22.14 -0.11
C CYS A 323 3.35 -23.01 -1.35
N LYS A 324 4.55 -22.89 -1.95
CA LYS A 324 4.94 -23.77 -3.07
C LYS A 324 5.03 -25.24 -2.67
N GLN A 325 5.60 -25.53 -1.50
CA GLN A 325 5.73 -26.90 -0.97
C GLN A 325 4.37 -27.53 -0.72
N LEU A 326 3.49 -26.83 0.02
CA LEU A 326 2.13 -27.28 0.29
C LEU A 326 1.34 -27.62 -0.98
N MET A 327 1.61 -26.88 -2.06
CA MET A 327 0.95 -27.08 -3.35
C MET A 327 1.58 -28.12 -4.26
N SER A 328 2.80 -28.58 -3.93
CA SER A 328 3.47 -29.67 -4.64
C SER A 328 3.14 -31.03 -4.01
N ASP A 329 2.77 -31.02 -2.72
CA ASP A 329 2.37 -32.20 -1.93
C ASP A 329 0.85 -32.49 -2.02
N SER A 330 0.08 -31.64 -2.74
CA SER A 330 -1.38 -31.77 -2.96
C SER A 330 -1.69 -32.04 -4.43
#